data_AF-F3Y7B9-F1
#
_entry.id   AF-F3Y7B9-F1
#
_cell.length_a   1.000
_cell.length_b   1.000
_cell.length_c   1.000
_cell.angle_alpha   90.00
_cell.angle_beta   90.00
_cell.angle_gamma   90.00
#
_symmetry.space_group_name_H-M   'P 1'
#
loop_
_entity.id
_entity.type
_entity.pdbx_description
1 polymer ?
#
loop_
_entity_poly.entity_id
_entity_poly.type
_entity_poly.pdbx_seq_one_letter_code
_entity_poly.pdbx_strand_id
1 'polypeptide(L)'
;MTIPNNYYRKEFLTLKEIVMKVNNIRILDDLENIDIENDNVDVFVETDDGYNYTLSLATPKHIESLIKKEKKNYYGPGYPFIFVNKLTKENIEQAVKALVEENGGYWLKVYHFGGCGGVIDESMFEQLKAKQSEKRKEFVKLDALDLIRESKNMLKNEVNERNLIHLVEHYRSGNINSGLKLRIVPGTCLSELRAKGGARIYFQKKTDRIEVVAISDKDNQTSVINKLKLVYPK
;
A
#
# COMPACT_ATOMS: atom_id res chain seq x y z
N MET A 1 31.58 -14.35 -2.32
CA MET A 1 30.51 -14.67 -3.29
C MET A 1 29.37 -13.69 -3.06
N THR A 2 29.36 -12.60 -3.81
CA THR A 2 28.44 -11.46 -3.66
C THR A 2 27.15 -11.80 -4.39
N ILE A 3 26.03 -11.90 -3.67
CA ILE A 3 24.71 -12.03 -4.31
C ILE A 3 24.40 -10.65 -4.92
N PRO A 4 24.16 -10.54 -6.24
CA PRO A 4 23.90 -9.24 -6.84
C PRO A 4 22.59 -8.66 -6.31
N ASN A 5 22.63 -7.39 -5.93
CA ASN A 5 21.51 -6.58 -5.45
C ASN A 5 20.50 -6.20 -6.57
N ASN A 6 20.28 -7.13 -7.52
CA ASN A 6 19.52 -6.91 -8.76
C ASN A 6 18.07 -7.42 -8.69
N TYR A 7 17.64 -8.03 -7.58
CA TYR A 7 16.26 -8.52 -7.46
C TYR A 7 15.24 -7.38 -7.27
N TYR A 8 15.64 -6.25 -6.67
CA TYR A 8 14.72 -5.14 -6.38
C TYR A 8 14.70 -4.03 -7.45
N ARG A 9 15.56 -4.12 -8.47
CA ARG A 9 15.64 -3.10 -9.53
C ARG A 9 14.99 -3.51 -10.85
N LYS A 10 14.46 -4.75 -10.95
CA LYS A 10 13.95 -5.31 -12.20
C LYS A 10 12.43 -5.30 -12.37
N GLU A 11 11.65 -4.93 -11.34
CA GLU A 11 10.18 -4.80 -11.47
C GLU A 11 9.66 -3.36 -11.33
N PHE A 12 10.53 -2.39 -11.00
CA PHE A 12 10.38 -1.03 -11.52
C PHE A 12 11.01 -0.96 -12.91
N LEU A 13 10.67 -1.93 -13.77
CA LEU A 13 10.59 -1.65 -15.19
C LEU A 13 9.67 -0.44 -15.26
N THR A 14 10.25 0.70 -15.62
CA THR A 14 9.53 1.87 -16.11
C THR A 14 8.31 1.35 -16.84
N LEU A 15 7.12 1.57 -16.27
CA LEU A 15 5.91 1.58 -17.06
C LEU A 15 6.29 2.55 -18.19
N LYS A 16 6.62 2.01 -19.38
CA LYS A 16 6.35 2.74 -20.61
C LYS A 16 4.96 3.27 -20.34
N GLU A 17 4.80 4.59 -20.25
CA GLU A 17 3.51 5.21 -20.02
C GLU A 17 2.54 4.48 -20.95
N ILE A 18 1.68 3.63 -20.38
CA ILE A 18 0.67 2.95 -21.18
C ILE A 18 -0.32 4.08 -21.41
N VAL A 19 -0.05 4.89 -22.43
CA VAL A 19 -0.92 5.98 -22.82
C VAL A 19 -2.05 5.32 -23.59
N MET A 20 -3.20 5.21 -22.95
CA MET A 20 -4.45 4.88 -23.63
C MET A 20 -4.88 6.09 -24.46
N LYS A 21 -5.48 5.85 -25.62
CA LYS A 21 -5.98 6.93 -26.49
C LYS A 21 -7.46 6.77 -26.73
N VAL A 22 -8.12 7.90 -26.91
CA VAL A 22 -9.51 7.97 -27.34
C VAL A 22 -9.56 7.87 -28.86
N ASN A 23 -10.33 6.91 -29.37
CA ASN A 23 -10.67 6.80 -30.78
C ASN A 23 -11.94 7.60 -31.09
N ASN A 24 -12.94 7.52 -30.21
CA ASN A 24 -14.24 8.16 -30.42
C ASN A 24 -14.93 8.48 -29.08
N ILE A 25 -15.71 9.56 -29.06
CA ILE A 25 -16.57 9.96 -27.95
C ILE A 25 -17.97 10.20 -28.50
N ARG A 26 -18.96 9.51 -27.93
CA ARG A 26 -20.37 9.68 -28.30
C ARG A 26 -21.21 9.95 -27.06
N ILE A 27 -21.82 11.10 -27.02
CA ILE A 27 -22.83 11.46 -26.02
C ILE A 27 -24.12 10.73 -26.40
N LEU A 28 -24.71 9.98 -25.46
CA LEU A 28 -25.90 9.17 -25.72
C LEU A 28 -27.18 9.99 -25.64
N ASP A 29 -27.18 11.04 -24.83
CA ASP A 29 -28.28 11.97 -24.66
C ASP A 29 -28.23 13.12 -25.68
N ASP A 30 -29.40 13.62 -26.06
CA ASP A 30 -29.51 14.82 -26.88
C ASP A 30 -29.33 16.06 -26.02
N LEU A 31 -28.19 16.73 -26.19
CA LEU A 31 -27.83 17.93 -25.42
C LEU A 31 -28.82 19.09 -25.58
N GLU A 32 -29.64 19.10 -26.64
CA GLU A 32 -30.68 20.14 -26.81
C GLU A 32 -31.86 19.95 -25.86
N ASN A 33 -32.04 18.74 -25.31
CA ASN A 33 -33.19 18.34 -24.50
C ASN A 33 -32.87 18.15 -23.01
N ILE A 34 -31.69 18.54 -22.55
CA ILE A 34 -31.25 18.42 -21.14
C ILE A 34 -31.06 19.79 -20.46
N ASP A 35 -31.10 19.81 -19.13
CA ASP A 35 -30.64 20.98 -18.36
C ASP A 35 -29.11 20.92 -18.23
N ILE A 36 -28.41 21.66 -19.10
CA ILE A 36 -26.94 21.68 -19.10
C ILE A 36 -26.31 22.12 -17.76
N GLU A 37 -27.07 22.71 -16.84
CA GLU A 37 -26.60 23.12 -15.51
C GLU A 37 -27.01 22.17 -14.39
N ASN A 38 -27.98 21.27 -14.57
CA ASN A 38 -28.58 20.47 -13.49
C ASN A 38 -28.91 19.02 -13.86
N ASP A 39 -28.22 18.46 -14.84
CA ASP A 39 -28.49 17.09 -15.31
C ASP A 39 -27.26 16.18 -15.25
N ASN A 40 -27.45 14.96 -15.73
CA ASN A 40 -26.39 14.04 -16.09
C ASN A 40 -26.57 13.52 -17.52
N VAL A 41 -25.48 13.07 -18.14
CA VAL A 41 -25.50 12.41 -19.45
C VAL A 41 -24.60 11.19 -19.46
N ASP A 42 -25.00 10.19 -20.24
CA ASP A 42 -24.17 9.02 -20.50
C ASP A 42 -23.30 9.23 -21.74
N VAL A 43 -22.03 8.86 -21.61
CA VAL A 43 -21.02 9.04 -22.65
C VAL A 43 -20.34 7.71 -22.92
N PHE A 44 -20.32 7.36 -24.19
CA PHE A 44 -19.63 6.20 -24.73
C PHE A 44 -18.25 6.61 -25.25
N VAL A 45 -17.22 5.88 -24.82
CA VAL A 45 -15.83 6.16 -25.15
C VAL A 45 -15.21 4.90 -25.76
N GLU A 46 -14.78 5.01 -27.01
CA GLU A 46 -14.04 3.97 -27.71
C GLU A 46 -12.55 4.27 -27.56
N THR A 47 -11.76 3.29 -27.13
CA THR A 47 -10.33 3.46 -26.88
C THR A 47 -9.50 2.56 -27.79
N ASP A 48 -8.21 2.86 -27.91
CA ASP A 48 -7.26 2.14 -28.75
C ASP A 48 -6.92 0.72 -28.27
N ASP A 49 -7.31 0.36 -27.04
CA ASP A 49 -7.26 -1.00 -26.51
C ASP A 49 -8.38 -1.92 -27.04
N GLY A 50 -9.29 -1.39 -27.86
CA GLY A 50 -10.42 -2.13 -28.44
C GLY A 50 -11.58 -2.36 -27.46
N TYR A 51 -11.53 -1.77 -26.26
CA TYR A 51 -12.64 -1.80 -25.30
C TYR A 51 -13.50 -0.54 -25.43
N ASN A 52 -14.75 -0.66 -25.01
CA ASN A 52 -15.72 0.43 -25.00
C ASN A 52 -16.18 0.72 -23.59
N TYR A 53 -16.02 1.96 -23.16
CA TYR A 53 -16.36 2.40 -21.81
C TYR A 53 -17.62 3.28 -21.85
N THR A 54 -18.56 2.99 -20.95
CA THR A 54 -19.69 3.88 -20.63
C THR A 54 -19.41 4.59 -19.33
N LEU A 55 -19.55 5.91 -19.34
CA LEU A 55 -19.37 6.82 -18.21
C LEU A 55 -20.62 7.68 -18.07
N SER A 56 -20.93 8.14 -16.85
CA SER A 56 -21.89 9.24 -16.69
C SER A 56 -21.22 10.49 -16.15
N LEU A 57 -21.48 11.60 -16.83
CA LEU A 57 -21.01 12.91 -16.44
C LEU A 57 -22.20 13.69 -15.89
N ALA A 58 -22.00 14.40 -14.78
CA ALA A 58 -23.06 15.17 -14.12
C ALA A 58 -22.55 16.54 -13.73
N THR A 59 -23.47 17.50 -13.56
CA THR A 59 -23.12 18.76 -12.92
C THR A 59 -23.16 18.64 -11.39
N PRO A 60 -22.39 19.46 -10.65
CA PRO A 60 -22.51 19.50 -9.19
C PRO A 60 -23.93 19.79 -8.70
N LYS A 61 -24.66 20.67 -9.41
CA LYS A 61 -26.05 21.03 -9.09
C LYS A 61 -27.00 19.83 -9.20
N HIS A 62 -26.75 18.93 -10.16
CA HIS A 62 -27.51 17.69 -10.28
C HIS A 62 -27.43 16.85 -9.00
N ILE A 63 -26.24 16.73 -8.41
CA ILE A 63 -26.05 16.01 -7.15
C ILE A 63 -26.81 16.68 -6.00
N GLU A 64 -26.79 18.01 -5.90
CA GLU A 64 -27.60 18.71 -4.92
C GLU A 64 -29.10 18.43 -5.10
N SER A 65 -29.57 18.41 -6.34
CA SER A 65 -30.96 18.09 -6.69
C SER A 65 -31.33 16.66 -6.27
N LEU A 66 -30.44 15.69 -6.48
CA LEU A 66 -30.64 14.30 -6.03
C LEU A 66 -30.70 14.20 -4.50
N ILE A 67 -29.78 14.84 -3.78
CA ILE A 67 -29.76 14.86 -2.31
C ILE A 67 -31.08 15.41 -1.75
N LYS A 68 -31.54 16.55 -2.30
CA LYS A 68 -32.82 17.17 -1.92
C LYS A 68 -34.01 16.26 -2.23
N LYS A 69 -34.04 15.66 -3.43
CA LYS A 69 -35.11 14.75 -3.88
C LYS A 69 -35.21 13.52 -2.97
N GLU A 70 -34.09 12.95 -2.58
CA GLU A 70 -34.03 11.79 -1.68
C GLU A 70 -34.26 12.14 -0.20
N LYS A 71 -34.40 13.43 0.15
CA LYS A 71 -34.51 13.92 1.53
C LYS A 71 -33.37 13.43 2.42
N LYS A 72 -32.16 13.36 1.86
CA LYS A 72 -30.94 12.99 2.57
C LYS A 72 -30.05 14.22 2.75
N ASN A 73 -29.01 14.08 3.56
CA ASN A 73 -27.95 15.08 3.72
C ASN A 73 -26.64 14.69 3.02
N TYR A 74 -26.65 13.60 2.24
CA TYR A 74 -25.49 13.07 1.53
C TYR A 74 -25.94 12.31 0.29
N TYR A 75 -25.05 12.22 -0.71
CA TYR A 75 -25.16 11.29 -1.83
C TYR A 75 -24.18 10.13 -1.58
N GLY A 76 -24.69 8.90 -1.59
CA GLY A 76 -23.87 7.71 -1.36
C GLY A 76 -22.96 7.39 -2.55
N PRO A 77 -21.97 6.50 -2.38
CA PRO A 77 -21.09 6.04 -3.46
C PRO A 77 -21.82 5.02 -4.36
N GLY A 78 -23.02 5.37 -4.82
CA GLY A 78 -23.83 4.55 -5.71
C GLY A 78 -23.21 4.55 -7.11
N TYR A 79 -23.83 5.30 -8.03
CA TYR A 79 -23.29 5.44 -9.37
C TYR A 79 -22.17 6.51 -9.40
N PRO A 80 -20.95 6.18 -9.88
CA PRO A 80 -19.84 7.12 -9.89
C PRO A 80 -20.02 8.14 -11.03
N PHE A 81 -20.23 9.41 -10.67
CA PHE A 81 -20.34 10.52 -11.61
C PHE A 81 -19.01 11.24 -11.81
N ILE A 82 -18.69 11.56 -13.06
CA ILE A 82 -17.61 12.49 -13.40
C ILE A 82 -18.21 13.89 -13.43
N PHE A 83 -17.61 14.83 -12.70
CA PHE A 83 -18.17 16.18 -12.61
C PHE A 83 -17.65 17.09 -13.72
N VAL A 84 -18.58 17.72 -14.43
CA VAL A 84 -18.31 18.83 -15.34
C VAL A 84 -19.10 20.06 -14.90
N ASN A 85 -18.55 21.26 -15.15
CA ASN A 85 -19.21 22.50 -14.71
C ASN A 85 -20.55 22.72 -15.42
N LYS A 86 -20.61 22.39 -16.71
CA LYS A 86 -21.82 22.36 -17.56
C LYS A 86 -21.72 21.21 -18.55
N LEU A 87 -22.84 20.63 -18.94
CA LEU A 87 -22.94 19.52 -19.90
C LEU A 87 -22.83 20.03 -21.35
N THR A 88 -21.73 20.72 -21.67
CA THR A 88 -21.40 21.11 -23.04
C THR A 88 -20.49 20.06 -23.65
N LYS A 89 -20.54 19.93 -24.98
CA LYS A 89 -19.68 18.99 -25.72
C LYS A 89 -18.20 19.17 -25.39
N GLU A 90 -17.75 20.42 -25.30
CA GLU A 90 -16.35 20.77 -25.02
C GLU A 90 -15.92 20.29 -23.63
N ASN A 91 -16.73 20.55 -22.60
CA ASN A 91 -16.42 20.14 -21.23
C ASN A 91 -16.41 18.62 -21.09
N ILE A 92 -17.37 17.95 -21.73
CA ILE A 92 -17.49 16.48 -21.74
C ILE A 92 -16.25 15.87 -22.40
N GLU A 93 -15.90 16.32 -23.62
CA GLU A 93 -14.73 15.81 -24.33
C GLU A 93 -13.43 16.06 -23.57
N GLN A 94 -13.27 17.23 -22.97
CA GLN A 94 -12.08 17.57 -22.17
C GLN A 94 -11.95 16.63 -20.96
N ALA A 95 -13.04 16.41 -20.23
CA ALA A 95 -13.04 15.53 -19.06
C ALA A 95 -12.70 14.08 -19.43
N VAL A 96 -13.30 13.57 -20.51
CA VAL A 96 -13.03 12.20 -21.00
C VAL A 96 -11.58 12.03 -21.44
N LYS A 97 -11.04 12.96 -22.24
CA LYS A 97 -9.64 12.89 -22.70
C LYS A 97 -8.67 12.90 -21.53
N ALA A 98 -8.88 13.77 -20.54
CA ALA A 98 -8.04 13.82 -19.34
C ALA A 98 -8.04 12.50 -18.57
N LEU A 99 -9.20 11.87 -18.37
CA LEU A 99 -9.31 10.58 -17.66
C LEU A 99 -8.66 9.41 -18.40
N VAL A 100 -8.66 9.45 -19.74
CA VAL A 100 -8.06 8.41 -20.58
C VAL A 100 -6.53 8.54 -20.60
N GLU A 101 -6.02 9.76 -20.72
CA GLU A 101 -4.58 10.05 -20.73
C GLU A 101 -3.92 9.79 -19.37
N GLU A 102 -4.63 10.05 -18.27
CA GLU A 102 -4.10 9.88 -16.93
C GLU A 102 -3.96 8.41 -16.53
N ASN A 103 -2.76 8.01 -16.11
CA ASN A 103 -2.47 6.67 -15.55
C ASN A 103 -2.95 5.51 -16.45
N GLY A 104 -2.97 5.69 -17.77
CA GLY A 104 -3.42 4.69 -18.74
C GLY A 104 -4.90 4.31 -18.61
N GLY A 105 -5.75 5.33 -18.43
CA GLY A 105 -7.19 5.16 -18.30
C GLY A 105 -7.58 4.43 -17.01
N TYR A 106 -6.78 4.54 -15.94
CA TYR A 106 -7.07 3.84 -14.69
C TYR A 106 -8.45 4.21 -14.15
N TRP A 107 -8.73 5.50 -14.03
CA TRP A 107 -10.01 5.98 -13.51
C TRP A 107 -11.17 5.71 -14.47
N LEU A 108 -10.93 5.75 -15.78
CA LEU A 108 -11.91 5.33 -16.79
C LEU A 108 -12.43 3.90 -16.49
N LYS A 109 -11.52 2.96 -16.23
CA LYS A 109 -11.86 1.57 -15.88
C LYS A 109 -12.63 1.50 -14.56
N VAL A 110 -12.18 2.22 -13.53
CA VAL A 110 -12.84 2.24 -12.22
C VAL A 110 -14.28 2.75 -12.33
N TYR A 111 -14.51 3.86 -13.03
CA TYR A 111 -15.84 4.44 -13.19
C TYR A 111 -16.76 3.52 -14.02
N HIS A 112 -16.25 2.91 -15.08
CA HIS A 112 -17.03 2.00 -15.91
C HIS A 112 -17.45 0.73 -15.15
N PHE A 113 -16.49 0.03 -14.52
CA PHE A 113 -16.76 -1.24 -13.86
C PHE A 113 -17.40 -1.09 -12.46
N GLY A 114 -17.23 0.07 -11.83
CA GLY A 114 -17.90 0.43 -10.58
C GLY A 114 -19.30 1.03 -10.75
N GLY A 115 -19.68 1.40 -11.97
CA GLY A 115 -21.01 1.93 -12.30
C GLY A 115 -22.03 0.85 -12.67
N CYS A 116 -22.99 1.19 -13.54
CA CYS A 116 -24.14 0.34 -13.93
C CYS A 116 -23.71 -1.01 -14.57
N GLY A 117 -22.47 -1.12 -15.05
CA GLY A 117 -21.89 -2.39 -15.52
C GLY A 117 -21.58 -3.40 -14.40
N GLY A 118 -21.50 -2.96 -13.13
CA GLY A 118 -21.54 -3.81 -11.94
C GLY A 118 -20.55 -4.98 -11.87
N VAL A 119 -19.41 -4.91 -12.56
CA VAL A 119 -18.46 -6.04 -12.59
C VAL A 119 -17.61 -6.07 -11.32
N ILE A 120 -17.37 -4.91 -10.69
CA ILE A 120 -16.69 -4.86 -9.39
C ILE A 120 -17.69 -5.25 -8.30
N ASP A 121 -17.60 -6.51 -7.87
CA ASP A 121 -18.37 -7.04 -6.75
C ASP A 121 -17.48 -7.27 -5.50
N GLU A 122 -18.12 -7.66 -4.39
CA GLU A 122 -17.45 -7.95 -3.13
C GLU A 122 -16.35 -9.01 -3.27
N SER A 123 -16.52 -10.00 -4.15
CA SER A 123 -15.57 -11.09 -4.33
C SER A 123 -14.24 -10.61 -4.94
N MET A 124 -14.27 -9.64 -5.85
CA MET A 124 -13.06 -9.02 -6.38
C MET A 124 -12.27 -8.30 -5.28
N PHE A 125 -12.96 -7.61 -4.37
CA PHE A 125 -12.31 -6.96 -3.23
C PHE A 125 -11.71 -7.95 -2.25
N GLU A 126 -12.39 -9.07 -1.97
CA GLU A 126 -11.83 -10.13 -1.14
C GLU A 126 -10.59 -10.75 -1.78
N GLN A 127 -10.56 -10.94 -3.10
CA GLN A 127 -9.36 -11.39 -3.81
C GLN A 127 -8.22 -10.37 -3.71
N LEU A 128 -8.50 -9.08 -3.85
CA LEU A 128 -7.49 -8.02 -3.71
C LEU A 128 -6.93 -7.97 -2.28
N LYS A 129 -7.79 -8.08 -1.26
CA LYS A 129 -7.38 -8.16 0.16
C LYS A 129 -6.52 -9.39 0.42
N ALA A 130 -6.89 -10.56 -0.12
CA ALA A 130 -6.14 -11.79 0.01
C ALA A 130 -4.74 -11.64 -0.62
N LYS A 131 -4.65 -11.15 -1.85
CA LYS A 131 -3.39 -10.90 -2.56
C LYS A 131 -2.48 -9.92 -1.81
N GLN A 132 -3.04 -8.85 -1.24
CA GLN A 132 -2.28 -7.91 -0.42
C GLN A 132 -1.78 -8.57 0.88
N SER A 133 -2.59 -9.41 1.50
CA SER A 133 -2.24 -10.13 2.72
C SER A 133 -1.13 -11.16 2.47
N GLU A 134 -1.18 -11.88 1.35
CA GLU A 134 -0.13 -12.83 0.94
C GLU A 134 1.19 -12.12 0.65
N LYS A 135 1.17 -11.03 -0.13
CA LYS A 135 2.37 -10.20 -0.36
C LYS A 135 2.97 -9.70 0.96
N ARG A 136 2.13 -9.31 1.92
CA ARG A 136 2.60 -8.89 3.25
C ARG A 136 3.25 -10.04 4.01
N LYS A 137 2.68 -11.26 3.97
CA LYS A 137 3.26 -12.45 4.61
C LYS A 137 4.60 -12.83 3.98
N GLU A 138 4.69 -12.79 2.66
CA GLU A 138 5.94 -13.05 1.92
C GLU A 138 7.02 -12.03 2.29
N PHE A 139 6.66 -10.74 2.32
CA PHE A 139 7.55 -9.66 2.74
C PHE A 139 8.06 -9.86 4.18
N VAL A 140 7.16 -10.15 5.13
CA VAL A 140 7.52 -10.46 6.52
C VAL A 140 8.44 -11.68 6.62
N LYS A 141 8.21 -12.72 5.81
CA LYS A 141 9.05 -13.92 5.78
C LYS A 141 10.46 -13.63 5.28
N LEU A 142 10.60 -12.79 4.25
CA LEU A 142 11.90 -12.37 3.72
C LEU A 142 12.70 -11.57 4.76
N ASP A 143 12.05 -10.63 5.45
CA ASP A 143 12.69 -9.87 6.54
C ASP A 143 13.11 -10.77 7.71
N ALA A 144 12.28 -11.74 8.10
CA ALA A 144 12.63 -12.70 9.14
C ALA A 144 13.85 -13.58 8.77
N LEU A 145 13.93 -14.04 7.51
CA LEU A 145 15.07 -14.82 7.01
C LEU A 145 16.37 -14.01 7.02
N ASP A 146 16.31 -12.73 6.65
CA ASP A 146 17.44 -11.82 6.71
C ASP A 146 17.92 -11.63 8.16
N LEU A 147 17.00 -11.42 9.11
CA LEU A 147 17.34 -11.31 10.53
C LEU A 147 18.04 -12.58 11.04
N ILE A 148 17.56 -13.76 10.64
CA ILE A 148 18.20 -15.05 10.99
C ILE A 148 19.61 -15.13 10.36
N ARG A 149 19.78 -14.70 9.11
CA ARG A 149 21.07 -14.73 8.41
C ARG A 149 22.10 -13.79 9.04
N GLU A 150 21.69 -12.56 9.34
CA GLU A 150 22.52 -11.58 10.06
C GLU A 150 22.94 -12.15 11.41
N SER A 151 21.99 -12.77 12.14
CA SER A 151 22.26 -13.44 13.40
C SER A 151 23.28 -14.58 13.27
N LYS A 152 23.10 -15.47 12.29
CA LYS A 152 24.04 -16.57 12.02
C LYS A 152 25.43 -16.07 11.65
N ASN A 153 25.54 -15.01 10.85
CA ASN A 153 26.83 -14.45 10.47
C ASN A 153 27.54 -13.82 11.66
N MET A 154 26.83 -13.14 12.55
CA MET A 154 27.40 -12.62 13.79
C MET A 154 27.92 -13.72 14.70
N LEU A 155 27.17 -14.81 14.85
CA LEU A 155 27.54 -15.96 15.68
C LEU A 155 28.73 -16.76 15.15
N LYS A 156 29.15 -16.58 13.88
CA LYS A 156 30.38 -17.22 13.37
C LYS A 156 31.66 -16.70 14.02
N ASN A 157 31.61 -15.55 14.68
CA ASN A 157 32.75 -15.00 15.41
C ASN A 157 32.65 -15.42 16.88
N GLU A 158 33.58 -16.27 17.34
CA GLU A 158 33.61 -16.80 18.72
C GLU A 158 33.61 -15.70 19.80
N VAL A 159 34.21 -14.54 19.52
CA VAL A 159 34.20 -13.39 20.43
C VAL A 159 32.78 -12.82 20.57
N ASN A 160 32.04 -12.75 19.46
CA ASN A 160 30.65 -12.28 19.47
C ASN A 160 29.73 -13.27 20.17
N GLU A 161 29.90 -14.57 19.94
CA GLU A 161 29.14 -15.62 20.61
C GLU A 161 29.34 -15.58 22.14
N ARG A 162 30.60 -15.56 22.61
CA ARG A 162 30.91 -15.46 24.04
C ARG A 162 30.34 -14.18 24.66
N ASN A 163 30.44 -13.04 23.97
CA ASN A 163 29.87 -11.78 24.43
C ASN A 163 28.34 -11.83 24.55
N LEU A 164 27.65 -12.54 23.66
CA LEU A 164 26.20 -12.72 23.71
C LEU A 164 25.77 -13.66 24.84
N ILE A 165 26.49 -14.77 25.07
CA ILE A 165 26.25 -15.68 26.20
C ILE A 165 26.37 -14.93 27.52
N HIS A 166 27.47 -14.19 27.71
CA HIS A 166 27.65 -13.34 28.89
C HIS A 166 26.52 -12.32 29.06
N LEU A 167 26.00 -11.75 27.96
CA LEU A 167 24.87 -10.81 28.02
C LEU A 167 23.60 -11.44 28.61
N VAL A 168 23.27 -12.65 28.17
CA VAL A 168 22.10 -13.40 28.63
C VAL A 168 22.26 -13.84 30.09
N GLU A 169 23.45 -14.30 30.48
CA GLU A 169 23.75 -14.70 31.85
C GLU A 169 23.67 -13.52 32.83
N HIS A 170 24.22 -12.36 32.47
CA HIS A 170 24.12 -11.14 33.27
C HIS A 170 22.66 -10.65 33.42
N TYR A 171 21.88 -10.70 32.35
CA TYR A 171 20.46 -10.38 32.42
C TYR A 171 19.69 -11.35 33.34
N ARG A 172 19.93 -12.66 33.24
CA ARG A 172 19.26 -13.69 34.06
C ARG A 172 19.64 -13.62 35.54
N SER A 173 20.86 -13.22 35.86
CA SER A 173 21.32 -13.05 37.25
C SER A 173 20.83 -11.76 37.91
N GLY A 174 20.05 -10.93 37.21
CA GLY A 174 19.56 -9.64 37.73
C GLY A 174 20.65 -8.58 37.89
N ASN A 175 21.89 -8.87 37.47
CA ASN A 175 23.03 -7.99 37.59
C ASN A 175 23.10 -7.01 36.40
N ILE A 176 22.20 -6.02 36.42
CA ILE A 176 22.09 -4.97 35.39
C ILE A 176 23.11 -3.82 35.55
N ASN A 177 24.02 -3.89 36.52
CA ASN A 177 24.95 -2.80 36.87
C ASN A 177 26.36 -2.90 36.24
N SER A 178 26.58 -3.73 35.22
CA SER A 178 27.89 -3.91 34.55
C SER A 178 27.93 -3.40 33.10
N GLY A 179 27.21 -2.31 32.79
CA GLY A 179 27.24 -1.69 31.45
C GLY A 179 26.37 -2.37 30.40
N LEU A 180 25.45 -3.25 30.80
CA LEU A 180 24.29 -3.62 30.01
C LEU A 180 23.25 -2.49 30.09
N LYS A 181 22.71 -2.08 28.94
CA LYS A 181 21.58 -1.15 28.86
C LYS A 181 20.37 -1.90 28.30
N LEU A 182 19.36 -2.12 29.14
CA LEU A 182 18.04 -2.57 28.70
C LEU A 182 17.28 -1.37 28.13
N ARG A 183 16.73 -1.50 26.94
CA ARG A 183 15.90 -0.46 26.30
C ARG A 183 14.67 -1.08 25.67
N ILE A 184 13.61 -0.29 25.56
CA ILE A 184 12.52 -0.59 24.64
C ILE A 184 12.96 -0.11 23.26
N VAL A 185 12.78 -0.94 22.23
CA VAL A 185 13.03 -0.54 20.85
C VAL A 185 11.91 0.41 20.41
N PRO A 186 12.20 1.65 20.02
CA PRO A 186 11.16 2.61 19.66
C PRO A 186 10.30 2.12 18.49
N GLY A 187 8.97 2.20 18.64
CA GLY A 187 8.00 1.80 17.60
C GLY A 187 7.72 0.30 17.52
N THR A 188 8.21 -0.49 18.48
CA THR A 188 7.93 -1.94 18.57
C THR A 188 7.51 -2.33 19.99
N CYS A 189 7.06 -3.58 20.14
CA CYS A 189 6.82 -4.20 21.44
C CYS A 189 8.05 -4.93 22.03
N LEU A 190 9.25 -4.70 21.46
CA LEU A 190 10.46 -5.46 21.78
C LEU A 190 11.37 -4.74 22.78
N SER A 191 12.11 -5.56 23.54
CA SER A 191 13.22 -5.13 24.39
C SER A 191 14.57 -5.35 23.69
N GLU A 192 15.56 -4.53 24.04
CA GLU A 192 16.92 -4.58 23.52
C GLU A 192 17.92 -4.66 24.70
N LEU A 193 18.84 -5.63 24.65
CA LEU A 193 20.05 -5.66 25.47
C LEU A 193 21.24 -5.20 24.63
N ARG A 194 22.17 -4.45 25.23
CA ARG A 194 23.41 -3.96 24.59
C ARG A 194 24.65 -4.37 25.38
N ALA A 195 25.61 -5.00 24.72
CA ALA A 195 26.95 -5.29 25.26
C ALA A 195 27.87 -4.07 25.15
N LYS A 196 28.88 -3.98 26.03
CA LYS A 196 29.98 -2.98 25.89
C LYS A 196 30.72 -3.12 24.56
N GLY A 197 30.89 -4.36 24.07
CA GLY A 197 31.51 -4.66 22.78
C GLY A 197 30.66 -4.31 21.55
N GLY A 198 29.43 -3.80 21.71
CA GLY A 198 28.57 -3.39 20.61
C GLY A 198 27.58 -4.45 20.11
N ALA A 199 27.65 -5.69 20.58
CA ALA A 199 26.61 -6.69 20.31
C ALA A 199 25.27 -6.30 20.95
N ARG A 200 24.17 -6.66 20.29
CA ARG A 200 22.80 -6.31 20.67
C ARG A 200 21.88 -7.52 20.50
N ILE A 201 20.97 -7.71 21.45
CA ILE A 201 19.92 -8.74 21.40
C ILE A 201 18.56 -8.06 21.47
N TYR A 202 17.68 -8.40 20.53
CA TYR A 202 16.29 -7.97 20.53
C TYR A 202 15.40 -9.14 20.90
N PHE A 203 14.51 -8.95 21.87
CA PHE A 203 13.72 -10.04 22.44
C PHE A 203 12.35 -9.60 22.95
N GLN A 204 11.43 -10.55 23.03
CA GLN A 204 10.20 -10.43 23.80
C GLN A 204 10.36 -11.12 25.15
N LYS A 205 9.84 -10.49 26.21
CA LYS A 205 9.71 -11.15 27.51
C LYS A 205 8.43 -11.97 27.51
N LYS A 206 8.53 -13.25 27.80
CA LYS A 206 7.41 -14.14 28.12
C LYS A 206 7.42 -14.43 29.63
N THR A 207 6.39 -15.11 30.12
CA THR A 207 6.21 -15.37 31.55
C THR A 207 7.40 -16.10 32.19
N ASP A 208 8.00 -17.05 31.46
CA ASP A 208 9.06 -17.95 31.95
C ASP A 208 10.39 -17.84 31.19
N ARG A 209 10.41 -17.13 30.05
CA ARG A 209 11.57 -17.05 29.15
C ARG A 209 11.67 -15.73 28.41
N ILE A 210 12.83 -15.51 27.79
CA ILE A 210 13.00 -14.52 26.74
C ILE A 210 13.02 -15.21 25.38
N GLU A 211 12.35 -14.62 24.41
CA GLU A 211 12.36 -15.09 23.03
C GLU A 211 13.19 -14.11 22.20
N VAL A 212 14.39 -14.53 21.80
CA VAL A 212 15.29 -13.71 20.97
C VAL A 212 14.78 -13.73 19.54
N VAL A 213 14.49 -12.56 19.00
CA VAL A 213 13.92 -12.40 17.64
C VAL A 213 14.94 -11.88 16.64
N ALA A 214 16.01 -11.23 17.11
CA ALA A 214 17.13 -10.81 16.28
C ALA A 214 18.37 -10.50 17.15
N ILE A 215 19.54 -10.52 16.53
CA ILE A 215 20.77 -9.94 17.09
C ILE A 215 21.41 -9.00 16.07
N SER A 216 22.18 -8.02 16.54
CA SER A 216 22.89 -7.07 15.68
C SER A 216 24.17 -6.57 16.37
N ASP A 217 25.01 -5.83 15.65
CA ASP A 217 26.10 -5.02 16.19
C ASP A 217 25.84 -3.53 15.91
N LYS A 218 26.89 -2.70 16.01
CA LYS A 218 26.79 -1.25 15.80
C LYS A 218 26.61 -0.90 14.33
N ASP A 219 27.10 -1.74 13.43
CA ASP A 219 27.19 -1.44 12.01
C ASP A 219 25.83 -1.75 11.35
N ASN A 220 25.15 -2.82 11.78
CA ASN A 220 23.86 -3.21 11.21
C ASN A 220 22.62 -2.89 12.07
N GLN A 221 22.77 -2.29 13.26
CA GLN A 221 21.64 -2.00 14.18
C GLN A 221 20.46 -1.31 13.50
N THR A 222 20.70 -0.24 12.75
CA THR A 222 19.62 0.57 12.16
C THR A 222 18.80 -0.24 11.17
N SER A 223 19.45 -1.07 10.36
CA SER A 223 18.80 -1.97 9.41
C SER A 223 17.93 -2.98 10.16
N VAL A 224 18.47 -3.64 11.19
CA VAL A 224 17.75 -4.61 12.01
C VAL A 224 16.53 -3.99 12.68
N ILE A 225 16.66 -2.80 13.29
CA ILE A 225 15.53 -2.12 13.95
C ILE A 225 14.43 -1.75 12.94
N ASN A 226 14.79 -1.28 11.74
CA ASN A 226 13.80 -0.95 10.72
C ASN A 226 13.01 -2.18 10.27
N LYS A 227 13.67 -3.34 10.08
CA LYS A 227 12.99 -4.62 9.80
C LYS A 227 12.11 -5.06 10.97
N LEU A 228 12.60 -4.96 12.20
CA LEU A 228 11.83 -5.31 13.40
C LEU A 228 10.54 -4.48 13.56
N LYS A 229 10.51 -3.21 13.12
CA LYS A 229 9.28 -2.39 13.12
C LYS A 229 8.21 -2.87 12.17
N LEU A 230 8.59 -3.52 11.08
CA LEU A 230 7.66 -4.06 10.09
C LEU A 230 7.07 -5.39 10.57
N VAL A 231 7.87 -6.20 11.26
CA VAL A 231 7.49 -7.54 11.74
C VAL A 231 6.81 -7.50 13.11
N TYR A 232 7.26 -6.62 14.01
CA TYR A 232 6.77 -6.49 15.38
C TYR A 232 6.34 -5.05 15.71
N PRO A 233 5.38 -4.46 14.96
CA PRO A 233 4.89 -3.13 15.26
C PRO A 233 4.25 -3.08 16.65
N LYS A 234 4.28 -1.91 17.27
CA LYS A 234 3.57 -1.64 18.52
C LYS A 234 2.07 -1.53 18.31
#